data_AF-A0A975TB29-F1
#
_entry.id   AF-A0A975TB29-F1
#
_cell.length_a   1.000
_cell.length_b   1.000
_cell.length_c   1.000
_cell.angle_alpha   90.00
_cell.angle_beta   90.00
_cell.angle_gamma   90.00
#
_symmetry.space_group_name_H-M   'P 1'
#
loop_
_entity.id
_entity.type
_entity.pdbx_description
1 polymer ?
#
loop_
_entity_poly.entity_id
_entity_poly.type
_entity_poly.pdbx_seq_one_letter_code
_entity_poly.pdbx_strand_id
1 'polypeptide(L)'
;MNKFILNLLASPVLISSILTMGVMVNQAQGIEPTSKNSDQLTCIRNKHKVGLVCARASVLAQIPTYQPQQENLPTPGDVPMLEFNVEESDMAIDLFGCDCPACINSLRQMRGVTPLVY
;
A
#
# COMPACT_ATOMS: atom_id res chain seq x y z
N MET A 1 -2.30 -63.87 -23.30
CA MET A 1 -1.29 -62.92 -23.83
C MET A 1 -1.70 -61.51 -23.43
N ASN A 2 -0.79 -60.78 -22.76
CA ASN A 2 -0.66 -59.31 -22.66
C ASN A 2 -1.65 -58.43 -21.86
N LYS A 3 -2.61 -58.95 -21.09
CA LYS A 3 -3.46 -58.08 -20.23
C LYS A 3 -2.71 -57.38 -19.09
N PHE A 4 -1.72 -58.04 -18.48
CA PHE A 4 -0.91 -57.45 -17.41
C PHE A 4 0.08 -56.40 -17.91
N ILE A 5 0.62 -56.60 -19.12
CA ILE A 5 1.53 -55.66 -19.77
C ILE A 5 0.77 -54.37 -20.16
N LEU A 6 -0.48 -54.49 -20.62
CA LEU A 6 -1.33 -53.34 -20.91
C LEU A 6 -1.62 -52.49 -19.67
N ASN A 7 -1.85 -53.13 -18.52
CA ASN A 7 -2.09 -52.42 -17.25
C ASN A 7 -0.82 -51.75 -16.68
N LEU A 8 0.36 -52.32 -16.90
CA LEU A 8 1.64 -51.75 -16.47
C LEU A 8 2.06 -50.52 -17.29
N LEU A 9 1.66 -50.44 -18.57
CA LEU A 9 1.93 -49.29 -19.43
C LEU A 9 0.94 -48.13 -19.22
N ALA A 10 -0.28 -48.40 -18.72
CA ALA A 10 -1.32 -47.40 -18.54
C ALA A 10 -1.24 -46.60 -17.23
N SER A 11 -0.58 -47.12 -16.19
CA SER A 11 -0.53 -46.48 -14.87
C SER A 11 0.46 -45.31 -14.71
N PRO A 12 1.64 -45.26 -15.37
CA PRO A 12 2.60 -44.17 -15.13
C PRO A 12 2.17 -42.84 -15.76
N VAL A 13 1.35 -42.90 -16.83
CA VAL A 13 0.96 -41.71 -17.61
C VAL A 13 -0.08 -40.85 -16.87
N LEU A 14 -0.90 -41.46 -16.01
CA LEU A 14 -1.90 -40.71 -15.24
C LEU A 14 -1.33 -40.04 -13.99
N ILE A 15 -0.22 -40.55 -13.44
CA ILE A 15 0.40 -39.99 -12.23
C ILE A 15 1.28 -38.77 -12.59
N SER A 16 1.93 -38.76 -13.75
CA SER A 16 2.72 -37.62 -14.20
C SER A 16 1.88 -36.40 -14.61
N SER A 17 0.60 -36.59 -14.94
CA SER A 17 -0.29 -35.52 -15.41
C SER A 17 -0.80 -34.57 -14.32
N ILE A 18 -0.69 -34.93 -13.03
CA ILE A 18 -1.24 -34.12 -11.92
C ILE A 18 -0.15 -33.28 -11.24
N LEU A 19 1.14 -33.67 -11.37
CA LEU A 19 2.25 -32.93 -10.76
C LEU A 19 2.65 -31.66 -11.53
N THR A 20 2.35 -31.56 -12.83
CA THR A 20 2.75 -30.40 -13.66
C THR A 20 1.87 -29.16 -13.47
N MET A 21 0.70 -29.27 -12.83
CA MET A 21 -0.14 -28.10 -12.53
C MET A 21 0.13 -27.46 -11.16
N GLY A 22 0.97 -28.07 -10.31
CA GLY A 22 1.29 -27.55 -8.97
C GLY A 22 2.42 -26.52 -8.92
N VAL A 23 3.13 -26.27 -10.02
CA VAL A 23 4.39 -25.49 -9.99
C VAL A 23 4.19 -24.00 -10.34
N MET A 24 2.96 -23.56 -10.64
CA MET A 24 2.69 -22.15 -10.99
C MET A 24 1.94 -21.37 -9.90
N VAL A 25 2.09 -21.79 -8.64
CA VAL A 25 1.74 -20.92 -7.49
C VAL A 25 2.92 -20.00 -7.17
N ASN A 26 3.07 -18.97 -7.99
CA ASN A 26 3.44 -17.64 -7.52
C ASN A 26 4.75 -17.50 -6.70
N GLN A 27 5.85 -18.09 -7.15
CA GLN A 27 7.15 -17.85 -6.52
C GLN A 27 7.90 -16.72 -7.25
N ALA A 28 7.35 -15.50 -7.21
CA ALA A 28 8.17 -14.29 -7.37
C ALA A 28 8.91 -14.03 -6.05
N GLN A 29 9.67 -15.01 -5.55
CA GLN A 29 10.62 -14.76 -4.47
C GLN A 29 11.92 -14.30 -5.12
N GLY A 30 11.94 -13.01 -5.47
CA GLY A 30 13.20 -12.33 -5.64
C GLY A 30 13.95 -12.47 -4.33
N ILE A 31 15.19 -12.98 -4.38
CA ILE A 31 16.11 -12.96 -3.25
C ILE A 31 16.10 -11.51 -2.72
N GLU A 32 15.46 -11.28 -1.58
CA GLU A 32 15.53 -9.99 -0.93
C GLU A 32 17.01 -9.78 -0.59
N PRO A 33 17.66 -8.73 -1.11
CA PRO A 33 19.02 -8.43 -0.70
C PRO A 33 18.98 -8.28 0.81
N THR A 34 19.79 -9.07 1.53
CA THR A 34 19.96 -8.93 2.97
C THR A 34 20.43 -7.50 3.23
N SER A 35 19.47 -6.64 3.57
CA SER A 35 19.71 -5.24 3.82
C SER A 35 20.58 -5.16 5.07
N LYS A 36 21.84 -4.74 4.90
CA LYS A 36 22.70 -4.33 6.02
C LYS A 36 22.19 -3.06 6.71
N ASN A 37 21.13 -2.44 6.19
CA ASN A 37 20.45 -1.32 6.81
C ASN A 37 19.27 -1.85 7.63
N SER A 38 19.28 -1.57 8.93
CA SER A 38 18.22 -1.93 9.89
C SER A 38 16.86 -1.29 9.57
N ASP A 39 16.83 -0.34 8.63
CA ASP A 39 15.62 0.37 8.24
C ASP A 39 15.03 -0.22 6.95
N GLN A 40 14.26 -1.29 7.11
CA GLN A 40 13.56 -1.96 6.02
C GLN A 40 12.48 -1.04 5.41
N LEU A 41 12.38 -1.01 4.08
CA LEU A 41 11.28 -0.34 3.39
C LEU A 41 10.06 -1.26 3.37
N THR A 42 8.91 -0.73 3.78
CA THR A 42 7.63 -1.43 3.81
C THR A 42 6.62 -0.69 2.92
N CYS A 43 5.88 -1.44 2.11
CA CYS A 43 4.77 -0.89 1.33
C CYS A 43 3.55 -0.69 2.23
N ILE A 44 3.07 0.55 2.36
CA ILE A 44 1.85 0.89 3.09
C ILE A 44 0.80 1.49 2.17
N ARG A 45 -0.47 1.36 2.55
CA ARG A 45 -1.57 2.00 1.83
C ARG A 45 -1.66 3.47 2.25
N ASN A 46 -1.58 4.38 1.29
CA ASN A 46 -1.85 5.80 1.53
C ASN A 46 -3.36 6.06 1.41
N LYS A 47 -3.93 6.85 2.33
CA LYS A 47 -5.37 7.22 2.32
C LYS A 47 -5.69 8.41 1.41
N HIS A 48 -4.68 9.21 1.07
CA HIS A 48 -4.80 10.43 0.28
C HIS A 48 -4.34 10.25 -1.17
N LYS A 49 -3.71 9.11 -1.49
CA LYS A 49 -3.28 8.76 -2.85
C LYS A 49 -3.75 7.35 -3.20
N VAL A 50 -4.20 7.17 -4.43
CA VAL A 50 -4.49 5.84 -4.97
C VAL A 50 -3.18 5.06 -5.14
N GLY A 51 -2.98 4.02 -4.34
CA GLY A 51 -1.87 3.08 -4.46
C GLY A 51 -1.13 2.77 -3.16
N LEU A 52 -0.07 1.98 -3.28
CA LEU A 52 0.87 1.71 -2.20
C LEU A 52 2.04 2.70 -2.28
N VAL A 53 2.54 3.11 -1.12
CA VAL A 53 3.74 3.94 -1.00
C VAL A 53 4.78 3.20 -0.15
N CYS A 54 6.06 3.33 -0.52
CA CYS A 54 7.15 2.77 0.27
C CYS A 54 7.49 3.73 1.41
N ALA A 55 7.46 3.23 2.65
CA ALA A 55 7.87 3.98 3.83
C ALA A 55 8.89 3.17 4.63
N ARG A 56 9.80 3.87 5.32
CA ARG A 56 10.79 3.25 6.21
C ARG A 56 10.11 2.72 7.46
N ALA A 57 10.40 1.47 7.83
CA ALA A 57 9.85 0.84 9.02
C ALA A 57 10.16 1.65 10.29
N SER A 58 11.35 2.25 10.38
CA SER A 58 11.73 3.12 11.49
C SER A 58 10.83 4.35 11.63
N VAL A 59 10.40 4.94 10.51
CA VAL A 59 9.53 6.12 10.48
C VAL A 59 8.12 5.70 10.83
N LEU A 60 7.62 4.59 10.28
CA LEU A 60 6.30 4.06 10.60
C LEU A 60 6.14 3.74 12.09
N ALA A 61 7.21 3.24 12.74
CA ALA A 61 7.20 2.95 14.18
C ALA A 61 7.09 4.21 15.07
N GLN A 62 7.41 5.39 14.53
CA GLN A 62 7.32 6.68 15.24
C GLN A 62 5.97 7.37 15.02
N ILE A 63 5.21 6.97 14.00
CA ILE A 63 3.90 7.55 13.71
C ILE A 63 2.90 6.96 14.72
N PRO A 64 2.21 7.80 15.51
CA PRO A 64 1.15 7.33 16.39
C PRO A 64 0.12 6.52 15.59
N THR A 65 -0.27 5.36 16.11
CA THR A 65 -1.29 4.53 15.48
C THR A 65 -2.56 5.37 15.32
N TYR A 66 -2.95 5.64 14.08
CA TYR A 66 -4.15 6.42 13.78
C TYR A 66 -5.36 5.79 14.46
N GLN A 67 -5.92 6.48 15.44
CA GLN A 67 -7.24 6.17 15.96
C GLN A 67 -8.23 6.75 14.96
N PRO A 68 -9.17 5.94 14.42
CA PRO A 68 -10.22 6.47 13.57
C PRO A 68 -10.98 7.54 14.34
N GLN A 69 -10.72 8.81 14.01
CA GLN A 69 -11.56 9.91 14.43
C GLN A 69 -12.92 9.63 13.81
N GLN A 70 -13.94 9.58 14.66
CA GLN A 70 -15.32 9.43 14.24
C GLN A 70 -15.59 10.55 13.24
N GLU A 71 -15.83 10.20 11.98
CA GLU A 71 -16.29 11.15 10.96
C GLU A 71 -17.66 11.65 11.44
N ASN A 72 -17.67 12.71 12.24
CA ASN A 72 -18.86 13.49 12.47
C ASN A 72 -19.18 14.11 11.11
N LEU A 73 -20.01 13.41 10.33
CA LEU A 73 -20.47 13.88 9.05
C LEU A 73 -21.06 15.28 9.28
N PRO A 74 -20.44 16.35 8.74
CA PRO A 74 -20.91 17.70 9.00
C PRO A 74 -22.36 17.79 8.52
N THR A 75 -23.25 18.35 9.33
CA THR A 75 -24.57 18.74 8.85
C THR A 75 -24.37 19.61 7.61
N PRO A 76 -25.03 19.31 6.46
CA PRO A 76 -24.85 20.09 5.24
C PRO A 76 -25.26 21.56 5.51
N GLY A 77 -24.28 22.41 5.78
CA GLY A 77 -24.50 23.80 6.20
C GLY A 77 -23.43 24.36 7.14
N ASP A 78 -22.81 23.53 7.97
CA ASP A 78 -21.83 23.96 8.99
C ASP A 78 -20.38 23.57 8.66
N VAL A 79 -20.07 23.29 7.39
CA VAL A 79 -18.70 22.98 6.97
C VAL A 79 -17.92 24.31 6.90
N PRO A 80 -16.98 24.58 7.81
CA PRO A 80 -16.19 25.80 7.74
C PRO A 80 -15.38 25.79 6.45
N MET A 81 -15.50 26.85 5.65
CA MET A 81 -14.64 27.05 4.50
C MET A 81 -13.21 27.21 5.00
N LEU A 82 -12.32 26.32 4.57
CA LEU A 82 -10.91 26.37 4.93
C LEU A 82 -10.21 27.45 4.11
N GLU A 83 -9.43 28.30 4.76
CA GLU A 83 -8.79 29.44 4.12
C GLU A 83 -7.36 29.08 3.67
N PHE A 84 -7.25 28.61 2.43
CA PHE A 84 -5.99 28.42 1.71
C PHE A 84 -6.10 29.04 0.30
N ASN A 85 -4.97 29.46 -0.26
CA ASN A 85 -4.93 30.06 -1.59
C ASN A 85 -4.61 29.03 -2.69
N VAL A 86 -4.74 29.44 -3.95
CA VAL A 86 -4.51 28.58 -5.12
C VAL A 86 -3.05 28.09 -5.14
N GLU A 87 -2.11 28.96 -4.78
CA GLU A 87 -0.68 28.63 -4.78
C GLU A 87 -0.34 27.54 -3.75
N GLU A 88 -1.01 27.55 -2.60
CA GLU A 88 -0.87 26.53 -1.57
C GLU A 88 -1.49 25.21 -2.01
N SER A 89 -2.65 25.27 -2.68
CA SER A 89 -3.31 24.12 -3.30
C SER A 89 -2.41 23.45 -4.35
N ASP A 90 -1.90 24.22 -5.30
CA ASP A 90 -1.05 23.74 -6.39
C ASP A 90 0.22 23.09 -5.83
N MET A 91 0.85 23.70 -4.82
CA MET A 91 2.05 23.13 -4.22
C MET A 91 1.77 21.84 -3.45
N ALA A 92 0.62 21.72 -2.79
CA ALA A 92 0.25 20.48 -2.12
C ALA A 92 -0.01 19.36 -3.13
N ILE A 93 -0.64 19.67 -4.27
CA ILE A 93 -0.82 18.72 -5.38
C ILE A 93 0.54 18.29 -5.94
N ASP A 94 1.46 19.22 -6.14
CA ASP A 94 2.79 18.90 -6.68
C ASP A 94 3.61 18.00 -5.74
N LEU A 95 3.54 18.24 -4.42
CA LEU A 95 4.31 17.49 -3.43
C LEU A 95 3.66 16.15 -3.04
N PHE A 96 2.33 16.11 -2.92
CA PHE A 96 1.61 14.99 -2.33
C PHE A 96 0.65 14.30 -3.30
N GLY A 97 0.31 14.94 -4.41
CA GLY A 97 -0.70 14.47 -5.37
C GLY A 97 -2.14 14.72 -4.92
N CYS A 98 -2.36 15.54 -3.88
CA CYS A 98 -3.66 15.87 -3.32
C CYS A 98 -3.60 17.19 -2.53
N ASP A 99 -4.67 17.98 -2.57
CA ASP A 99 -4.88 19.25 -1.85
C ASP A 99 -5.84 19.12 -0.66
N CYS A 100 -6.11 17.91 -0.18
CA CYS A 100 -6.96 17.71 0.99
C CYS A 100 -6.39 18.40 2.25
N PRO A 101 -7.21 18.67 3.29
CA PRO A 101 -6.78 19.40 4.48
C PRO A 101 -5.52 18.81 5.16
N ALA A 102 -5.38 17.48 5.17
CA ALA A 102 -4.19 16.82 5.71
C ALA A 102 -2.92 17.11 4.91
N CYS A 103 -3.01 17.13 3.57
CA CYS A 103 -1.89 17.45 2.68
C CYS A 103 -1.50 18.93 2.80
N ILE A 104 -2.48 19.83 2.86
CA ILE A 104 -2.24 21.26 3.09
C ILE A 104 -1.59 21.48 4.46
N ASN A 105 -2.09 20.84 5.53
CA ASN A 105 -1.49 20.91 6.85
C ASN A 105 -0.04 20.40 6.87
N SER A 106 0.25 19.33 6.11
CA SER A 106 1.61 18.82 5.96
C SER A 106 2.51 19.85 5.27
N LEU A 107 2.02 20.53 4.23
CA LEU A 107 2.72 21.64 3.58
C LEU A 107 2.98 22.80 4.55
N ARG A 108 1.96 23.21 5.31
CA ARG A 108 2.09 24.28 6.31
C ARG A 108 3.09 23.92 7.40
N GLN A 109 3.08 22.68 7.89
CA GLN A 109 4.05 22.20 8.87
C GLN A 109 5.48 22.29 8.34
N MET A 110 5.73 21.88 7.09
CA MET A 110 7.05 22.02 6.46
C MET A 110 7.50 23.49 6.32
N ARG A 111 6.54 24.42 6.16
CA ARG A 111 6.78 25.86 6.07
C ARG A 111 6.80 26.57 7.42
N GLY A 112 6.54 25.88 8.53
CA GLY A 112 6.40 26.48 9.85
C GLY A 112 5.16 27.37 10.01
N VAL A 113 4.11 27.14 9.21
CA VAL A 113 2.84 27.88 9.22
C VAL A 113 1.77 27.10 9.99
N THR A 114 0.81 27.81 10.59
CA THR A 114 -0.28 27.21 11.37
C THR A 114 -1.21 26.34 10.52
N PRO A 115 -1.53 25.10 10.94
CA PRO A 115 -2.45 24.22 10.22
C PRO A 115 -3.89 24.77 10.19
N LEU A 116 -4.66 24.36 9.18
CA LEU A 116 -6.06 24.74 8.96
C LEU A 116 -7.03 24.11 9.96
N VAL A 117 -6.81 22.83 10.30
CA VAL A 117 -7.70 22.00 11.15
C VAL A 117 -6.84 21.02 11.96
N TYR A 118 -7.29 20.67 13.17
CA TYR A 118 -6.66 19.71 14.09
C TYR A 118 -7.38 18.36 14.10
#